data_AF-A0A2E6W784-F1
#
_entry.id   AF-A0A2E6W784-F1
#
_cell.length_a   1.000
_cell.length_b   1.000
_cell.length_c   1.000
_cell.angle_alpha   90.00
_cell.angle_beta   90.00
_cell.angle_gamma   90.00
#
_symmetry.space_group_name_H-M   'P 1'
#
loop_
_entity.id
_entity.type
_entity.pdbx_description
1 polymer ?
#
loop_
_entity_poly.entity_id
_entity_poly.type
_entity_poly.pdbx_seq_one_letter_code
_entity_poly.pdbx_strand_id
1 'polypeptide(L)'
;MSYYEPNSFNNFREQINTGNKTPARSNLFQVVVNPPPVMTSIGGLFHAKQASGVQFLDDILGLDDNQAGVMSRYREHADMMNYYADTVSIPGRRITVGTVRDVGAMRRFATDTTFSEMQVSFLLPKDMYHREYFERWMNFTASDSENRVGMYDQYTTTMRLIKWELASNYVGSQKRKVLGEEQTFLRRFNGVSACWTMYGAFPFDMSAITLNNGPTDLIKLDISFYYERYRMDTPNNAKMFKGALKDVTIPVDNNDVLTSLSIDSSLENFVGIGL
;
A
#
# COMPACT_ATOMS: atom_id res chain seq x y z
N MET A 1 31.22 0.69 24.04
CA MET A 1 31.95 0.96 22.78
C MET A 1 33.33 0.34 22.91
N SER A 2 33.54 -0.80 22.29
CA SER A 2 34.82 -1.52 22.36
C SER A 2 35.59 -1.24 21.06
N TYR A 3 36.69 -0.51 21.20
CA TYR A 3 37.66 -0.12 20.14
C TYR A 3 38.57 -1.29 19.71
N TYR A 4 38.10 -2.55 19.77
CA TYR A 4 38.97 -3.73 19.69
C TYR A 4 39.03 -4.45 18.33
N GLU A 5 38.43 -3.92 17.28
CA GLU A 5 38.49 -4.58 15.97
C GLU A 5 39.05 -3.66 14.89
N PRO A 6 40.38 -3.69 14.68
CA PRO A 6 40.96 -3.14 13.46
C PRO A 6 40.49 -4.06 12.32
N ASN A 7 39.54 -3.58 11.51
CA ASN A 7 38.89 -4.26 10.37
C ASN A 7 37.58 -5.01 10.69
N SER A 8 36.53 -4.23 10.98
CA SER A 8 35.12 -4.62 11.12
C SER A 8 34.49 -5.33 9.90
N PHE A 9 35.27 -5.60 8.84
CA PHE A 9 34.79 -6.27 7.63
C PHE A 9 34.40 -7.73 7.88
N ASN A 10 35.10 -8.44 8.77
CA ASN A 10 34.74 -9.82 9.10
C ASN A 10 33.40 -9.88 9.83
N ASN A 11 33.17 -8.96 10.78
CA ASN A 11 31.88 -8.83 11.46
C ASN A 11 30.76 -8.41 10.51
N PHE A 12 31.03 -7.53 9.55
CA PHE A 12 30.06 -7.19 8.51
C PHE A 12 29.73 -8.39 7.61
N ARG A 13 30.74 -9.16 7.20
CA ARG A 13 30.57 -10.39 6.42
C ARG A 13 29.75 -11.44 7.19
N GLU A 14 30.02 -11.64 8.47
CA GLU A 14 29.24 -12.52 9.33
C GLU A 14 27.78 -12.05 9.45
N GLN A 15 27.55 -10.74 9.62
CA GLN A 15 26.20 -10.17 9.64
C GLN A 15 25.46 -10.38 8.31
N ILE A 16 26.12 -10.19 7.16
CA ILE A 16 25.53 -10.51 5.85
C ILE A 16 25.19 -11.99 5.76
N ASN A 17 26.08 -12.88 6.22
CA ASN A 17 25.85 -14.33 6.16
C ASN A 17 24.63 -14.77 7.00
N THR A 18 24.21 -13.98 8.00
CA THR A 18 22.99 -14.27 8.77
C THR A 18 21.68 -14.07 7.98
N GLY A 19 21.72 -13.53 6.76
CA GLY A 19 20.55 -13.31 5.90
C GLY A 19 19.66 -12.15 6.32
N ASN A 20 19.45 -11.93 7.63
CA ASN A 20 18.60 -10.87 8.16
C ASN A 20 19.22 -9.46 8.05
N LYS A 21 20.55 -9.38 8.11
CA LYS A 21 21.28 -8.11 8.03
C LYS A 21 21.93 -7.89 6.66
N THR A 22 21.46 -8.61 5.64
CA THR A 22 21.89 -8.34 4.27
C THR A 22 21.36 -6.98 3.83
N PRO A 23 22.13 -6.21 3.03
CA PRO A 23 21.60 -5.02 2.38
C PRO A 23 20.32 -5.38 1.60
N ALA A 24 19.30 -4.52 1.69
CA ALA A 24 18.09 -4.62 0.88
C ALA A 24 18.45 -4.66 -0.60
N ARG A 25 17.85 -5.57 -1.37
CA ARG A 25 18.18 -5.77 -2.80
C ARG A 25 16.99 -5.58 -3.72
N SER A 26 15.78 -5.68 -3.19
CA SER A 26 14.54 -5.61 -3.96
C SER A 26 13.91 -4.22 -3.94
N ASN A 27 13.45 -3.80 -5.12
CA ASN A 27 12.58 -2.64 -5.32
C ASN A 27 11.10 -3.02 -5.42
N LEU A 28 10.73 -4.28 -5.12
CA LEU A 28 9.35 -4.72 -5.15
C LEU A 28 8.53 -3.99 -4.08
N PHE A 29 7.37 -3.47 -4.48
CA PHE A 29 6.46 -2.76 -3.59
C PHE A 29 5.01 -3.13 -3.88
N GLN A 30 4.13 -2.75 -2.96
CA GLN A 30 2.69 -2.80 -3.10
C GLN A 30 2.10 -1.52 -2.55
N VAL A 31 1.18 -0.91 -3.29
CA VAL A 31 0.40 0.25 -2.86
C VAL A 31 -1.01 -0.21 -2.55
N VAL A 32 -1.49 0.12 -1.35
CA VAL A 32 -2.86 -0.13 -0.93
C VAL A 32 -3.52 1.21 -0.66
N VAL A 33 -4.49 1.55 -1.51
CA VAL A 33 -5.31 2.76 -1.40
C VAL A 33 -6.71 2.33 -1.02
N ASN A 34 -7.15 2.72 0.18
CA ASN A 34 -8.53 2.48 0.58
C ASN A 34 -9.41 3.63 0.06
N PRO A 35 -10.58 3.35 -0.52
CA PRO A 35 -11.48 4.42 -0.94
C PRO A 35 -11.92 5.27 0.26
N PRO A 36 -11.96 6.61 0.14
CA PRO A 36 -12.46 7.48 1.20
C PRO A 36 -13.96 7.28 1.43
N PRO A 37 -14.50 7.63 2.61
CA PRO A 37 -15.92 7.48 2.94
C PRO A 37 -16.91 8.08 1.93
N VAL A 38 -16.57 9.20 1.30
CA VAL A 38 -17.40 9.84 0.25
C VAL A 38 -17.54 9.01 -1.01
N MET A 39 -16.55 8.17 -1.33
CA MET A 39 -16.58 7.30 -2.51
C MET A 39 -17.25 5.96 -2.23
N THR A 40 -17.35 5.55 -0.96
CA THR A 40 -18.01 4.29 -0.56
C THR A 40 -19.51 4.45 -0.31
N SER A 41 -19.95 5.62 0.19
CA SER A 41 -21.32 5.83 0.69
C SER A 41 -22.28 6.52 -0.27
N ILE A 42 -21.79 7.28 -1.26
CA ILE A 42 -22.63 8.06 -2.19
C ILE A 42 -22.33 7.61 -3.62
N GLY A 43 -22.97 6.52 -4.05
CA GLY A 43 -23.06 6.10 -5.47
C GLY A 43 -21.74 6.04 -6.25
N GLY A 44 -20.60 5.88 -5.57
CA GLY A 44 -19.38 6.59 -5.96
C GLY A 44 -18.17 5.74 -6.28
N LEU A 45 -18.35 4.49 -6.70
CA LEU A 45 -17.37 3.69 -7.48
C LEU A 45 -17.90 2.29 -7.79
N PHE A 46 -18.74 1.78 -6.89
CA PHE A 46 -19.19 0.39 -6.86
C PHE A 46 -20.67 0.21 -7.19
N HIS A 47 -21.37 1.26 -7.62
CA HIS A 47 -22.76 1.17 -8.10
C HIS A 47 -22.79 0.78 -9.59
N ALA A 48 -23.64 -0.19 -9.93
CA ALA A 48 -23.80 -0.70 -11.29
C ALA A 48 -24.22 0.41 -12.26
N LYS A 49 -23.73 0.33 -13.51
CA LYS A 49 -24.20 1.16 -14.62
C LYS A 49 -25.73 1.08 -14.71
N GLN A 50 -26.38 2.24 -14.61
CA GLN A 50 -27.82 2.48 -14.86
C GLN A 50 -28.78 1.43 -14.26
N ALA A 51 -29.01 1.48 -12.94
CA ALA A 51 -30.23 0.94 -12.37
C ALA A 51 -31.38 1.94 -12.62
N SER A 52 -32.12 1.75 -13.70
CA SER A 52 -33.37 2.48 -13.92
C SER A 52 -34.48 1.90 -13.03
N GLY A 53 -35.08 2.72 -12.17
CA GLY A 53 -36.31 2.37 -11.43
C GLY A 53 -36.09 1.86 -9.99
N VAL A 54 -37.06 1.06 -9.53
CA VAL A 54 -37.24 0.54 -8.15
C VAL A 54 -36.01 -0.14 -7.53
N GLN A 55 -35.03 -0.57 -8.34
CA GLN A 55 -33.76 -1.15 -7.88
C GLN A 55 -32.90 -0.15 -7.08
N PHE A 56 -32.99 1.17 -7.37
CA PHE A 56 -32.28 2.21 -6.61
C PHE A 56 -32.77 2.34 -5.16
N LEU A 57 -34.09 2.18 -4.94
CA LEU A 57 -34.67 2.24 -3.60
C LEU A 57 -34.37 0.97 -2.80
N ASP A 58 -34.31 -0.18 -3.46
CA ASP A 58 -34.00 -1.48 -2.85
C ASP A 58 -32.54 -1.51 -2.31
N ASP A 59 -31.60 -0.93 -3.06
CA ASP A 59 -30.18 -0.85 -2.72
C ASP A 59 -29.90 0.19 -1.60
N ILE A 60 -30.64 1.32 -1.59
CA ILE A 60 -30.56 2.33 -0.50
C ILE A 60 -31.17 1.81 0.81
N LEU A 61 -32.25 1.02 0.72
CA LEU A 61 -32.94 0.47 1.89
C LEU A 61 -32.29 -0.84 2.39
N GLY A 62 -31.23 -1.31 1.74
CA GLY A 62 -30.48 -2.51 2.14
C GLY A 62 -31.30 -3.80 2.02
N LEU A 63 -32.22 -3.85 1.05
CA LEU A 63 -33.14 -4.97 0.84
C LEU A 63 -32.64 -6.01 -0.17
N ASP A 64 -31.55 -5.71 -0.89
CA ASP A 64 -30.88 -6.63 -1.82
C ASP A 64 -29.60 -7.22 -1.20
N ASP A 65 -29.57 -8.54 -1.05
CA ASP A 65 -28.50 -9.32 -0.40
C ASP A 65 -27.30 -9.55 -1.35
N ASN A 66 -26.91 -8.50 -2.09
CA ASN A 66 -25.86 -8.52 -3.11
C ASN A 66 -24.43 -8.29 -2.55
N GLN A 67 -24.17 -8.73 -1.31
CA GLN A 67 -22.88 -8.54 -0.64
C GLN A 67 -21.70 -9.19 -1.40
N ALA A 68 -21.94 -10.28 -2.13
CA ALA A 68 -20.92 -10.96 -2.93
C ALA A 68 -20.43 -10.10 -4.12
N GLY A 69 -21.32 -9.33 -4.76
CA GLY A 69 -20.98 -8.47 -5.89
C GLY A 69 -20.19 -7.23 -5.46
N VAL A 70 -20.56 -6.65 -4.31
CA VAL A 70 -19.87 -5.51 -3.71
C VAL A 70 -18.43 -5.87 -3.35
N MET A 71 -18.22 -7.02 -2.68
CA MET A 71 -16.87 -7.51 -2.32
C MET A 71 -15.98 -7.79 -3.53
N SER A 72 -16.55 -8.29 -4.63
CA SER A 72 -15.81 -8.52 -5.88
C SER A 72 -15.22 -7.21 -6.45
N ARG A 73 -15.98 -6.11 -6.39
CA ARG A 73 -15.52 -4.83 -6.94
C ARG A 73 -14.50 -4.12 -6.05
N TYR A 74 -14.64 -4.20 -4.72
CA TYR A 74 -13.60 -3.71 -3.81
C TYR A 74 -12.26 -4.41 -4.06
N ARG A 75 -12.31 -5.72 -4.33
CA ARG A 75 -11.13 -6.50 -4.69
C ARG A 75 -10.54 -6.06 -6.02
N GLU A 76 -11.37 -5.89 -7.04
CA GLU A 76 -10.94 -5.37 -8.33
C GLU A 76 -10.27 -3.99 -8.20
N HIS A 77 -10.86 -3.07 -7.43
CA HIS A 77 -10.25 -1.77 -7.14
C HIS A 77 -8.85 -1.91 -6.51
N ALA A 78 -8.73 -2.72 -5.46
CA ALA A 78 -7.46 -2.94 -4.77
C ALA A 78 -6.41 -3.59 -5.69
N ASP A 79 -6.82 -4.56 -6.50
CA ASP A 79 -5.96 -5.24 -7.47
C ASP A 79 -5.52 -4.30 -8.58
N MET A 80 -6.43 -3.50 -9.14
CA MET A 80 -6.10 -2.50 -10.16
C MET A 80 -5.15 -1.46 -9.59
N MET A 81 -5.44 -0.91 -8.41
CA MET A 81 -4.62 0.14 -7.83
C MET A 81 -3.22 -0.36 -7.40
N ASN A 82 -3.10 -1.64 -7.06
CA ASN A 82 -1.81 -2.26 -6.74
C ASN A 82 -1.01 -2.65 -8.00
N TYR A 83 -1.62 -3.38 -8.94
CA TYR A 83 -0.89 -3.95 -10.09
C TYR A 83 -0.47 -2.92 -11.14
N TYR A 84 -1.20 -1.81 -11.25
CA TYR A 84 -0.87 -0.74 -12.20
C TYR A 84 0.03 0.33 -11.60
N ALA A 85 0.43 0.23 -10.32
CA ALA A 85 1.42 1.14 -9.75
C ALA A 85 2.82 0.80 -10.30
N ASP A 86 3.41 1.71 -11.09
CA ASP A 86 4.73 1.52 -11.71
C ASP A 86 5.85 2.00 -10.79
N THR A 87 5.69 3.19 -10.21
CA THR A 87 6.68 3.77 -9.30
C THR A 87 6.02 4.48 -8.14
N VAL A 88 6.70 4.49 -6.99
CA VAL A 88 6.26 5.20 -5.79
C VAL A 88 7.45 5.84 -5.09
N SER A 89 7.30 7.10 -4.71
CA SER A 89 8.28 7.80 -3.90
C SER A 89 7.95 7.60 -2.42
N ILE A 90 8.86 7.01 -1.65
CA ILE A 90 8.72 6.94 -0.20
C ILE A 90 8.93 8.35 0.37
N PRO A 91 8.01 8.87 1.18
CA PRO A 91 8.18 10.21 1.71
C PRO A 91 9.25 10.27 2.81
N GLY A 92 9.97 11.39 2.85
CA GLY A 92 10.90 11.75 3.91
C GLY A 92 10.20 12.47 5.08
N ARG A 93 10.88 12.47 6.23
CA ARG A 93 10.51 13.27 7.41
C ARG A 93 11.68 14.15 7.80
N ARG A 94 11.42 15.45 7.99
CA ARG A 94 12.37 16.42 8.50
C ARG A 94 11.86 17.03 9.79
N ILE A 95 12.78 17.29 10.73
CA ILE A 95 12.50 18.00 11.97
C ILE A 95 13.03 19.43 11.81
N THR A 96 12.16 20.41 11.95
CA THR A 96 12.50 21.83 11.97
C THR A 96 13.12 22.17 13.33
N VAL A 97 14.19 22.97 13.33
CA VAL A 97 14.91 23.35 14.55
C VAL A 97 14.86 24.86 14.77
N GLY A 98 14.51 25.27 15.99
CA GLY A 98 14.69 26.61 16.50
C GLY A 98 16.05 26.77 17.16
N THR A 99 16.56 28.01 17.21
CA THR A 99 17.83 28.32 17.90
C THR A 99 17.60 29.37 18.97
N VAL A 100 18.12 29.14 20.17
CA VAL A 100 18.12 30.14 21.26
C VAL A 100 19.56 30.46 21.63
N ARG A 101 19.84 31.75 21.90
CA ARG A 101 21.14 32.25 22.35
C ARG A 101 20.94 33.31 23.44
N ASP A 102 21.04 32.88 24.69
CA ASP A 102 20.96 33.79 25.84
C ASP A 102 22.36 34.29 26.24
N VAL A 103 23.30 33.38 26.52
CA VAL A 103 24.75 33.65 26.68
C VAL A 103 25.55 32.41 26.29
N GLY A 104 26.71 32.57 25.64
CA GLY A 104 27.60 31.45 25.26
C GLY A 104 27.23 30.78 23.94
N ALA A 105 27.50 29.47 23.83
CA ALA A 105 27.29 28.68 22.61
C ALA A 105 25.80 28.46 22.32
N MET A 106 25.42 28.56 21.04
CA MET A 106 24.03 28.45 20.58
C MET A 106 23.49 27.02 20.78
N ARG A 107 22.28 26.91 21.34
CA ARG A 107 21.55 25.64 21.46
C ARG A 107 20.45 25.57 20.42
N ARG A 108 20.32 24.41 19.77
CA ARG A 108 19.23 24.11 18.83
C ARG A 108 18.22 23.21 19.52
N PHE A 109 16.93 23.53 19.41
CA PHE A 109 15.85 22.69 19.91
C PHE A 109 14.90 22.35 18.75
N ALA A 110 14.30 21.17 18.80
CA ALA A 110 13.31 20.77 17.81
C ALA A 110 12.01 21.56 18.02
N THR A 111 11.39 21.99 16.92
CA THR A 111 10.14 22.79 16.97
C THR A 111 8.99 22.06 16.32
N ASP A 112 9.14 21.62 15.06
CA ASP A 112 8.06 21.03 14.28
C ASP A 112 8.57 19.91 13.38
N THR A 113 7.66 19.11 12.81
CA THR A 113 7.98 18.08 11.83
C THR A 113 7.30 18.39 10.50
N THR A 114 8.08 18.42 9.43
CA THR A 114 7.58 18.58 8.07
C THR A 114 7.73 17.26 7.32
N PHE A 115 6.65 16.83 6.67
CA PHE A 115 6.61 15.64 5.83
C PHE A 115 6.75 16.03 4.36
N SER A 116 7.49 15.25 3.57
CA SER A 116 7.43 15.41 2.11
C SER A 116 6.18 14.75 1.56
N GLU A 117 5.65 15.25 0.45
CA GLU A 117 4.55 14.62 -0.27
C GLU A 117 4.92 13.21 -0.75
N MET A 118 3.91 12.36 -0.96
CA MET A 118 4.05 11.07 -1.61
C MET A 118 3.55 11.17 -3.04
N GLN A 119 4.33 10.63 -3.99
CA GLN A 119 3.95 10.54 -5.39
C GLN A 119 3.88 9.08 -5.83
N VAL A 120 2.81 8.72 -6.54
CA VAL A 120 2.61 7.40 -7.15
C VAL A 120 2.36 7.59 -8.64
N SER A 121 3.10 6.85 -9.46
CA SER A 121 2.91 6.79 -10.92
C SER A 121 2.16 5.52 -11.27
N PHE A 122 0.99 5.68 -11.89
CA PHE A 122 0.16 4.57 -12.34
C PHE A 122 0.25 4.41 -13.86
N LEU A 123 0.38 3.17 -14.34
CA LEU A 123 0.10 2.82 -15.73
C LEU A 123 -1.40 2.91 -15.97
N LEU A 124 -1.82 3.57 -17.04
CA LEU A 124 -3.24 3.70 -17.32
C LEU A 124 -3.80 2.52 -18.12
N PRO A 125 -4.84 1.82 -17.62
CA PRO A 125 -5.59 0.85 -18.40
C PRO A 125 -6.45 1.55 -19.46
N LYS A 126 -6.95 0.78 -20.43
CA LYS A 126 -7.75 1.28 -21.57
C LYS A 126 -9.07 1.96 -21.17
N ASP A 127 -9.62 1.58 -20.03
CA ASP A 127 -10.82 2.16 -19.44
C ASP A 127 -10.53 3.45 -18.64
N MET A 128 -9.27 3.87 -18.54
CA MET A 128 -8.83 5.06 -17.81
C MET A 128 -9.26 5.07 -16.34
N TYR A 129 -9.40 3.88 -15.74
CA TYR A 129 -9.94 3.70 -14.40
C TYR A 129 -9.27 4.58 -13.33
N HIS A 130 -7.94 4.60 -13.27
CA HIS A 130 -7.22 5.41 -12.28
C HIS A 130 -7.54 6.89 -12.45
N ARG A 131 -7.56 7.39 -13.70
CA ARG A 131 -7.90 8.79 -13.96
C ARG A 131 -9.30 9.10 -13.45
N GLU A 132 -10.31 8.30 -13.80
CA GLU A 132 -11.68 8.50 -13.34
C GLU A 132 -11.77 8.47 -11.81
N TYR A 133 -11.09 7.52 -11.17
CA TYR A 133 -11.07 7.37 -9.71
C TYR A 133 -10.54 8.62 -9.01
N PHE A 134 -9.38 9.12 -9.42
CA PHE A 134 -8.73 10.26 -8.75
C PHE A 134 -9.39 11.60 -9.10
N GLU A 135 -9.89 11.78 -10.33
CA GLU A 135 -10.72 12.95 -10.69
C GLU A 135 -11.98 13.01 -9.83
N ARG A 136 -12.66 11.87 -9.60
CA ARG A 136 -13.83 11.82 -8.71
C ARG A 136 -13.46 12.13 -7.28
N TRP A 137 -12.37 11.55 -6.76
CA TRP A 137 -11.90 11.83 -5.42
C TRP A 137 -11.62 13.34 -5.24
N MET A 138 -10.87 13.94 -6.15
CA MET A 138 -10.58 15.38 -6.13
C MET A 138 -11.87 16.22 -6.21
N ASN A 139 -12.83 15.86 -7.07
CA ASN A 139 -14.11 16.55 -7.16
C ASN A 139 -14.96 16.44 -5.86
N PHE A 140 -14.85 15.34 -5.11
CA PHE A 140 -15.48 15.24 -3.79
C PHE A 140 -14.75 16.05 -2.72
N THR A 141 -13.45 16.28 -2.88
CA THR A 141 -12.68 17.13 -1.96
C THR A 141 -13.02 18.60 -2.17
N ALA A 142 -13.07 19.05 -3.42
CA ALA A 142 -13.40 20.39 -3.85
C ALA A 142 -14.21 20.30 -5.13
N SER A 143 -15.51 20.51 -5.02
CA SER A 143 -16.41 20.45 -6.17
C SER A 143 -16.37 21.75 -6.95
N ASP A 144 -16.17 21.66 -8.27
CA ASP A 144 -16.18 22.80 -9.18
C ASP A 144 -17.58 23.44 -9.31
N SER A 145 -18.65 22.63 -9.18
CA SER A 145 -20.03 23.10 -9.40
C SER A 145 -20.61 23.90 -8.24
N GLU A 146 -20.29 23.52 -7.00
CA GLU A 146 -20.86 24.16 -5.80
C GLU A 146 -19.89 25.14 -5.14
N ASN A 147 -18.62 25.19 -5.60
CA ASN A 147 -17.53 25.93 -4.96
C ASN A 147 -17.48 25.70 -3.44
N ARG A 148 -17.66 24.45 -3.05
CA ARG A 148 -17.64 23.99 -1.66
C ARG A 148 -16.53 22.98 -1.48
N VAL A 149 -15.97 22.98 -0.28
CA VAL A 149 -14.97 22.01 0.14
C VAL A 149 -15.67 20.97 1.00
N GLY A 150 -15.37 19.69 0.75
CA GLY A 150 -15.85 18.58 1.56
C GLY A 150 -15.35 18.68 3.00
N MET A 151 -15.99 17.98 3.94
CA MET A 151 -15.43 17.87 5.28
C MET A 151 -14.17 17.01 5.24
N TYR A 152 -13.15 17.41 5.99
CA TYR A 152 -11.82 16.77 5.97
C TYR A 152 -11.86 15.25 6.24
N ASP A 153 -12.64 14.81 7.23
CA ASP A 153 -12.78 13.39 7.57
C ASP A 153 -13.53 12.58 6.49
N GLN A 154 -14.30 13.25 5.63
CA GLN A 154 -15.12 12.60 4.62
C GLN A 154 -14.32 12.22 3.37
N TYR A 155 -13.33 13.03 2.98
CA TYR A 155 -12.51 12.80 1.79
C TYR A 155 -11.10 12.26 2.08
N THR A 156 -10.71 12.12 3.34
CA THR A 156 -9.41 11.54 3.69
C THR A 156 -9.50 10.03 3.91
N THR A 157 -8.39 9.33 3.68
CA THR A 157 -8.32 7.89 3.87
C THR A 157 -6.99 7.45 4.46
N THR A 158 -6.91 6.17 4.82
CA THR A 158 -5.65 5.53 5.22
C THR A 158 -5.05 4.81 4.03
N MET A 159 -3.82 5.16 3.66
CA MET A 159 -3.06 4.51 2.59
C MET A 159 -1.87 3.75 3.17
N ARG A 160 -1.47 2.67 2.51
CA ARG A 160 -0.32 1.86 2.92
C ARG A 160 0.60 1.58 1.76
N LEU A 161 1.89 1.78 1.98
CA LEU A 161 2.96 1.36 1.09
C LEU A 161 3.73 0.23 1.75
N ILE A 162 3.86 -0.90 1.06
CA ILE A 162 4.54 -2.09 1.56
C ILE A 162 5.74 -2.36 0.66
N LYS A 163 6.94 -2.45 1.25
CA LYS A 163 8.15 -2.89 0.55
C LYS A 163 8.38 -4.37 0.78
N TRP A 164 8.62 -5.08 -0.31
CA TRP A 164 8.84 -6.52 -0.34
C TRP A 164 10.29 -6.85 -0.68
N GLU A 165 10.83 -7.85 0.00
CA GLU A 165 12.08 -8.51 -0.33
C GLU A 165 11.80 -9.89 -0.94
N LEU A 166 12.62 -10.27 -1.92
CA LEU A 166 12.51 -11.57 -2.54
C LEU A 166 12.91 -12.67 -1.55
N ALA A 167 12.26 -13.82 -1.69
CA ALA A 167 12.63 -15.08 -1.05
C ALA A 167 12.67 -15.03 0.49
N SER A 168 11.50 -14.98 1.11
CA SER A 168 11.32 -15.26 2.54
C SER A 168 11.56 -16.74 2.85
N ASN A 169 11.83 -17.06 4.11
CA ASN A 169 11.96 -18.44 4.61
C ASN A 169 10.62 -19.19 4.69
N TYR A 170 9.52 -18.57 4.26
CA TYR A 170 8.18 -19.14 4.23
C TYR A 170 7.83 -19.71 2.85
N VAL A 171 7.38 -20.96 2.83
CA VAL A 171 7.00 -21.69 1.61
C VAL A 171 5.53 -22.09 1.71
N GLY A 172 4.71 -21.60 0.79
CA GLY A 172 3.35 -22.07 0.59
C GLY A 172 3.35 -23.47 -0.02
N SER A 173 2.66 -24.40 0.61
CA SER A 173 2.43 -25.76 0.10
C SER A 173 0.97 -25.90 -0.33
N GLN A 174 0.72 -26.02 -1.63
CA GLN A 174 -0.60 -26.25 -2.20
C GLN A 174 -0.73 -27.69 -2.69
N LYS A 175 -1.75 -28.40 -2.25
CA LYS A 175 -2.08 -29.72 -2.81
C LYS A 175 -3.08 -29.53 -3.93
N ARG A 176 -2.67 -29.82 -5.16
CA ARG A 176 -3.59 -29.81 -6.31
C ARG A 176 -3.65 -31.19 -6.92
N LYS A 177 -4.86 -31.69 -7.13
CA LYS A 177 -5.10 -32.90 -7.92
C LYS A 177 -4.93 -32.54 -9.39
N VAL A 178 -3.86 -33.02 -10.00
CA VAL A 178 -3.63 -32.92 -11.44
C VAL A 178 -3.63 -34.34 -11.98
N LEU A 179 -4.53 -34.65 -12.90
CA LEU A 179 -4.64 -35.98 -13.53
C LEU A 179 -4.83 -37.14 -12.52
N GLY A 180 -5.56 -36.92 -11.43
CA GLY A 180 -5.87 -37.96 -10.43
C GLY A 180 -4.76 -38.24 -9.42
N GLU A 181 -3.57 -37.67 -9.58
CA GLU A 181 -2.46 -37.76 -8.62
C GLU A 181 -2.38 -36.47 -7.78
N GLU A 182 -2.18 -36.61 -6.47
CA GLU A 182 -2.03 -35.47 -5.56
C GLU A 182 -0.60 -34.94 -5.65
N GLN A 183 -0.40 -33.84 -6.37
CA GLN A 183 0.89 -33.17 -6.45
C GLN A 183 0.93 -31.99 -5.48
N THR A 184 2.03 -31.88 -4.73
CA THR A 184 2.28 -30.78 -3.81
C THR A 184 3.13 -29.72 -4.51
N PHE A 185 2.57 -28.54 -4.73
CA PHE A 185 3.26 -27.39 -5.28
C PHE A 185 3.80 -26.52 -4.14
N LEU A 186 5.12 -26.30 -4.15
CA LEU A 186 5.80 -25.46 -3.18
C LEU A 186 6.13 -24.11 -3.83
N ARG A 187 5.63 -23.00 -3.26
CA ARG A 187 5.92 -21.63 -3.72
C ARG A 187 6.50 -20.82 -2.57
N ARG A 188 7.68 -20.22 -2.77
CA ARG A 188 8.27 -19.28 -1.80
C ARG A 188 7.50 -17.96 -1.80
N PHE A 189 7.22 -17.45 -0.60
CA PHE A 189 6.63 -16.13 -0.43
C PHE A 189 7.71 -15.06 -0.38
N ASN A 190 7.33 -13.84 -0.75
CA ASN A 190 8.15 -12.66 -0.51
C ASN A 190 7.99 -12.22 0.95
N GLY A 191 9.05 -11.66 1.52
CA GLY A 191 9.05 -11.16 2.89
C GLY A 191 8.73 -9.67 2.91
N VAL A 192 7.89 -9.23 3.84
CA VAL A 192 7.66 -7.79 4.04
C VAL A 192 8.86 -7.22 4.77
N SER A 193 9.51 -6.21 4.20
CA SER A 193 10.67 -5.56 4.80
C SER A 193 10.29 -4.30 5.58
N ALA A 194 9.37 -3.50 5.04
CA ALA A 194 8.91 -2.28 5.65
C ALA A 194 7.49 -1.96 5.19
N CYS A 195 6.73 -1.31 6.06
CA CYS A 195 5.39 -0.82 5.79
C CYS A 195 5.28 0.64 6.22
N TRP A 196 4.84 1.52 5.33
CA TRP A 196 4.49 2.91 5.65
C TRP A 196 2.98 3.04 5.62
N THR A 197 2.38 3.32 6.78
CA THR A 197 0.95 3.61 6.88
C THR A 197 0.78 5.12 7.03
N MET A 198 0.08 5.73 6.08
CA MET A 198 -0.24 7.15 6.02
C MET A 198 -1.68 7.36 6.47
N TYR A 199 -1.87 8.30 7.38
CA TYR A 199 -3.18 8.66 7.93
C TYR A 199 -3.61 10.02 7.41
N GLY A 200 -4.91 10.15 7.12
CA GLY A 200 -5.48 11.40 6.61
C GLY A 200 -4.97 11.73 5.20
N ALA A 201 -4.76 10.71 4.36
CA ALA A 201 -4.20 10.90 3.02
C ALA A 201 -5.30 11.27 2.01
N PHE A 202 -4.99 12.19 1.09
CA PHE A 202 -5.84 12.58 -0.03
C PHE A 202 -5.01 13.08 -1.21
N PRO A 203 -5.46 12.90 -2.47
CA PRO A 203 -4.80 13.44 -3.64
C PRO A 203 -5.02 14.95 -3.70
N PHE A 204 -3.96 15.70 -3.97
CA PHE A 204 -4.06 17.16 -4.14
C PHE A 204 -3.67 17.63 -5.54
N ASP A 205 -2.88 16.83 -6.25
CA ASP A 205 -2.44 17.14 -7.60
C ASP A 205 -2.39 15.88 -8.46
N MET A 206 -2.78 16.05 -9.72
CA MET A 206 -2.79 15.01 -10.73
C MET A 206 -2.16 15.57 -12.01
N SER A 207 -1.08 14.93 -12.46
CA SER A 207 -0.32 15.41 -13.62
C SER A 207 -1.16 15.40 -14.90
N ALA A 208 -0.95 16.40 -15.75
CA ALA A 208 -1.55 16.42 -17.08
C ALA A 208 -1.00 15.29 -17.96
N ILE A 209 -1.90 14.51 -18.55
CA ILE A 209 -1.54 13.48 -19.53
C ILE A 209 -1.47 14.12 -20.91
N THR A 210 -0.33 13.95 -21.60
CA THR A 210 -0.16 14.40 -22.98
C THR A 210 -0.49 13.27 -23.95
N LEU A 211 -1.48 13.48 -24.82
CA LEU A 211 -1.81 12.55 -25.90
C LEU A 211 -1.16 13.06 -27.21
N ASN A 212 -0.41 12.19 -27.89
CA ASN A 212 0.14 12.47 -29.19
C ASN A 212 -0.30 11.40 -30.20
N ASN A 213 -0.36 11.75 -31.49
CA ASN A 213 -0.66 10.81 -32.58
C ASN A 213 0.62 10.14 -33.11
N GLY A 214 1.67 10.06 -32.29
CA GLY A 214 2.97 9.50 -32.65
C GLY A 214 3.03 7.98 -32.46
N PRO A 215 4.24 7.39 -32.39
CA PRO A 215 4.42 5.98 -32.03
C PRO A 215 3.72 5.66 -30.70
N THR A 216 3.16 4.46 -30.60
CA THR A 216 2.42 4.03 -29.40
C THR A 216 3.35 3.87 -28.21
N ASP A 217 3.09 4.60 -27.13
CA ASP A 217 3.75 4.49 -25.83
C ASP A 217 2.73 4.22 -24.71
N LEU A 218 3.19 3.64 -23.60
CA LEU A 218 2.37 3.43 -22.42
C LEU A 218 2.08 4.77 -21.75
N ILE A 219 0.81 5.03 -21.46
CA ILE A 219 0.38 6.25 -20.79
C ILE A 219 0.53 6.07 -19.28
N LYS A 220 1.21 7.01 -18.63
CA LYS A 220 1.36 7.08 -17.17
C LYS A 220 0.59 8.26 -16.60
N LEU A 221 0.15 8.11 -15.35
CA LEU A 221 -0.52 9.13 -14.58
C LEU A 221 0.19 9.27 -13.23
N ASP A 222 0.76 10.45 -12.99
CA ASP A 222 1.43 10.76 -11.72
C ASP A 222 0.47 11.50 -10.79
N ILE A 223 0.41 11.03 -9.54
CA ILE A 223 -0.54 11.52 -8.54
C ILE A 223 0.19 11.79 -7.24
N SER A 224 -0.01 13.01 -6.74
CA SER A 224 0.63 13.49 -5.53
C SER A 224 -0.38 13.55 -4.38
N PHE A 225 0.03 13.01 -3.23
CA PHE A 225 -0.80 12.90 -2.03
C PHE A 225 -0.22 13.74 -0.90
N TYR A 226 -1.11 14.48 -0.23
CA TYR A 226 -0.89 14.99 1.11
C TYR A 226 -1.40 13.98 2.13
N TYR A 227 -0.81 14.02 3.32
CA TYR A 227 -1.21 13.22 4.47
C TYR A 227 -0.81 13.94 5.76
N GLU A 228 -1.46 13.64 6.88
CA GLU A 228 -1.15 14.30 8.16
C GLU A 228 0.15 13.79 8.78
N ARG A 229 0.28 12.46 8.76
CA ARG A 229 1.36 11.75 9.39
C ARG A 229 1.52 10.39 8.75
N TYR A 230 2.76 9.93 8.66
CA TYR A 230 3.05 8.55 8.33
C TYR A 230 3.70 7.85 9.53
N ARG A 231 3.39 6.57 9.69
CA ARG A 231 4.07 5.67 10.61
C ARG A 231 4.77 4.60 9.79
N MET A 232 6.06 4.44 10.04
CA MET A 232 6.81 3.30 9.51
C MET A 232 6.71 2.16 10.52
N ASP A 233 6.11 1.06 10.10
CA ASP A 233 6.13 -0.20 10.82
C ASP A 233 7.15 -1.13 10.15
N THR A 234 8.01 -1.73 10.97
CA THR A 234 8.85 -2.84 10.52
C THR A 234 8.14 -4.09 11.01
N PRO A 235 7.57 -4.91 10.12
CA PRO A 235 6.91 -6.15 10.54
C PRO A 235 7.89 -6.97 11.37
N ASN A 236 7.37 -7.86 12.21
CA ASN A 236 8.20 -8.66 13.11
C ASN A 236 9.12 -9.62 12.35
N ASN A 237 10.25 -9.08 11.87
CA ASN A 237 11.28 -9.76 11.08
C ASN A 237 11.93 -10.91 11.85
N ALA A 238 11.68 -11.01 13.16
CA ALA A 238 12.10 -12.16 13.96
C ALA A 238 11.44 -13.48 13.53
N LYS A 239 10.37 -13.43 12.72
CA LYS A 239 9.74 -14.63 12.16
C LYS A 239 10.05 -14.84 10.67
N MET A 240 10.16 -13.78 9.87
CA MET A 240 10.41 -13.88 8.41
C MET A 240 11.88 -14.03 8.02
N PHE A 241 12.80 -13.32 8.69
CA PHE A 241 14.21 -13.28 8.29
C PHE A 241 15.16 -13.81 9.36
N LYS A 242 14.68 -13.98 10.60
CA LYS A 242 15.50 -14.47 11.71
C LYS A 242 15.46 -16.01 11.78
N GLY A 243 16.41 -16.63 11.09
CA GLY A 243 17.09 -17.82 11.60
C GLY A 243 16.31 -19.14 11.63
N ALA A 244 15.26 -19.32 10.84
CA ALA A 244 14.90 -20.68 10.48
C ALA A 244 15.95 -21.17 9.47
N LEU A 245 16.91 -21.97 9.92
CA LEU A 245 17.88 -22.69 9.04
C LEU A 245 17.17 -23.61 8.02
N LYS A 246 15.85 -23.77 8.15
CA LYS A 246 14.98 -24.63 7.34
C LYS A 246 13.71 -23.86 7.00
N ASP A 247 13.25 -24.01 5.75
CA ASP A 247 12.02 -23.42 5.25
C ASP A 247 10.81 -23.80 6.13
N VAL A 248 9.99 -22.81 6.49
CA VAL A 248 8.72 -23.03 7.20
C VAL A 248 7.62 -23.21 6.14
N THR A 249 7.12 -24.44 6.02
CA THR A 249 6.03 -24.76 5.09
C THR A 249 4.67 -24.43 5.69
N ILE A 250 3.89 -23.61 5.00
CA ILE A 250 2.52 -23.24 5.40
C ILE A 250 1.55 -23.81 4.34
N PRO A 251 0.50 -24.53 4.74
CA PRO A 251 -0.57 -24.92 3.81
C PRO A 251 -1.30 -23.67 3.33
N VAL A 252 -1.42 -23.47 2.02
CA VAL A 252 -2.03 -22.26 1.43
C VAL A 252 -3.55 -22.25 1.47
N ASP A 253 -4.17 -23.34 1.92
CA ASP A 253 -5.61 -23.54 1.89
C ASP A 253 -6.37 -22.96 3.11
N ASN A 254 -5.68 -22.29 4.06
CA ASN A 254 -6.27 -21.86 5.35
C ASN A 254 -5.93 -20.43 5.80
N ASN A 255 -6.78 -19.88 6.67
CA ASN A 255 -6.60 -18.65 7.47
C ASN A 255 -5.26 -18.58 8.26
N ASP A 256 -4.55 -19.70 8.37
CA ASP A 256 -3.22 -19.82 9.00
C ASP A 256 -2.09 -19.13 8.21
N VAL A 257 -2.30 -18.80 6.93
CA VAL A 257 -1.35 -18.02 6.13
C VAL A 257 -1.22 -16.59 6.67
N LEU A 258 -2.33 -15.98 7.11
CA LEU A 258 -2.34 -14.60 7.62
C LEU A 258 -1.63 -14.50 8.97
N THR A 259 -1.88 -15.46 9.87
CA THR A 259 -1.27 -15.50 11.21
C THR A 259 0.23 -15.83 11.16
N SER A 260 0.66 -16.67 10.21
CA SER A 260 2.06 -17.03 10.02
C SER A 260 2.89 -15.94 9.35
N LEU A 261 2.27 -15.07 8.54
CA LEU A 261 2.90 -13.87 7.98
C LEU A 261 2.97 -12.70 8.98
N SER A 262 2.59 -12.89 10.25
CA SER A 262 2.67 -11.84 11.29
C SER A 262 2.01 -10.51 10.87
N ILE A 263 0.98 -10.61 10.02
CA ILE A 263 0.11 -9.51 9.63
C ILE A 263 -1.08 -9.57 10.61
N ASP A 264 -1.39 -8.44 11.24
CA ASP A 264 -2.47 -8.33 12.21
C ASP A 264 -3.83 -8.66 11.56
N SER A 265 -4.47 -9.73 12.04
CA SER A 265 -5.77 -10.22 11.56
C SER A 265 -6.95 -9.38 12.05
N SER A 266 -6.74 -8.41 12.94
CA SER A 266 -7.77 -7.47 13.40
C SER A 266 -7.90 -6.22 12.52
N LEU A 267 -7.07 -6.11 11.48
CA LEU A 267 -7.23 -5.10 10.44
C LEU A 267 -8.30 -5.58 9.45
N GLU A 268 -9.56 -5.15 9.65
CA GLU A 268 -10.76 -5.54 8.89
C GLU A 268 -10.76 -5.20 7.39
N ASN A 269 -9.61 -4.87 6.77
CA ASN A 269 -9.50 -4.54 5.35
C ASN A 269 -8.26 -5.13 4.67
N PHE A 270 -7.85 -6.35 5.06
CA PHE A 270 -6.95 -7.14 4.21
C PHE A 270 -7.76 -7.84 3.11
N VAL A 271 -8.07 -7.09 2.05
CA VAL A 271 -8.39 -7.67 0.75
C VAL A 271 -7.22 -8.57 0.34
N GLY A 272 -7.57 -9.79 -0.06
CA GLY A 272 -6.71 -10.96 -0.19
C GLY A 272 -5.30 -10.69 -0.71
N ILE A 273 -4.32 -11.24 -0.01
CA ILE A 273 -3.11 -11.72 -0.66
C ILE A 273 -3.60 -12.67 -1.75
N GLY A 274 -3.36 -12.34 -3.02
CA GLY A 274 -3.69 -13.19 -4.15
C GLY A 274 -3.10 -14.59 -3.94
N LEU A 275 -3.99 -15.52 -3.60
CA LEU A 275 -3.83 -16.95 -3.88
C LEU A 275 -4.29 -17.18 -5.32
#